data_AF-A0A3D2S9S2-F1
#
_entry.id   AF-A0A3D2S9S2-F1
#
_cell.length_a   1.000
_cell.length_b   1.000
_cell.length_c   1.000
_cell.angle_alpha   90.00
_cell.angle_beta   90.00
_cell.angle_gamma   90.00
#
_symmetry.space_group_name_H-M   'P 1'
#
loop_
_entity.id
_entity.type
_entity.pdbx_description
1 polymer ?
#
loop_
_entity_poly.entity_id
_entity_poly.type
_entity_poly.pdbx_seq_one_letter_code
_entity_poly.pdbx_strand_id
1 'polypeptide(L)'
;MNEAFKSLNMNLRGIGQSATLAINERSKALRREGRKIYGMGLGQSPFPIPQSVVDSLKMHAHEKDYLHVQGLPALRTAVAEFH
;
A
#
# COMPACT_ATOMS: atom_id res chain seq x y z
N MET A 1 25.94 0.89 23.76
CA MET A 1 25.56 0.84 22.34
C MET A 1 24.98 -0.55 22.07
N ASN A 2 23.72 -0.64 21.60
CA ASN A 2 22.97 -1.90 21.51
C ASN A 2 23.58 -2.90 20.53
N GLU A 3 23.94 -4.09 21.04
CA GLU A 3 24.52 -5.25 20.32
C GLU A 3 23.62 -5.80 19.18
N ALA A 4 22.34 -5.44 19.12
CA ALA A 4 21.37 -5.96 18.15
C ALA A 4 21.65 -5.58 16.67
N PHE A 5 22.42 -4.51 16.41
CA PHE A 5 22.66 -4.05 15.03
C PHE A 5 23.86 -4.72 14.34
N LYS A 6 24.65 -5.52 15.05
CA LYS A 6 25.91 -6.10 14.52
C LYS A 6 25.70 -7.09 13.36
N SER A 7 24.50 -7.68 13.23
CA SER A 7 24.17 -8.70 12.21
C SER A 7 23.38 -8.17 11.00
N LEU A 8 22.87 -6.93 11.04
CA LEU A 8 22.08 -6.39 9.94
C LEU A 8 22.97 -5.94 8.77
N ASN A 9 22.49 -6.10 7.54
CA ASN A 9 23.14 -5.60 6.33
C ASN A 9 23.44 -4.09 6.49
N MET A 10 24.65 -3.67 6.12
CA MET A 10 25.11 -2.29 6.23
C MET A 10 24.17 -1.28 5.55
N ASN A 11 23.52 -1.64 4.44
CA ASN A 11 22.58 -0.77 3.73
C ASN A 11 21.27 -0.53 4.49
N LEU A 12 20.95 -1.39 5.46
CA LEU A 12 19.77 -1.26 6.32
C LEU A 12 20.09 -0.53 7.62
N ARG A 13 21.36 -0.51 8.03
CA ARG A 13 21.79 0.21 9.24
C ARG A 13 21.60 1.71 9.00
N GLY A 14 20.77 2.33 9.84
CA GLY A 14 20.49 3.76 9.76
C GLY A 14 19.21 4.14 9.02
N ILE A 15 18.48 3.18 8.42
CA ILE A 15 17.12 3.45 7.97
C ILE A 15 16.23 3.61 9.20
N GLY A 16 15.85 4.85 9.50
CA GLY A 16 14.94 5.19 10.59
C GLY A 16 13.47 4.94 10.25
N GLN A 17 12.60 5.13 11.23
CA GLN A 17 11.15 5.05 11.02
C GLN A 17 10.69 6.16 10.05
N SER A 18 9.82 5.80 9.10
CA SER A 18 9.18 6.79 8.22
C SER A 18 8.37 7.81 9.02
N ALA A 19 8.59 9.09 8.75
CA ALA A 19 7.84 10.18 9.38
C ALA A 19 6.31 10.05 9.13
N THR A 20 5.93 9.62 7.93
CA THR A 20 4.52 9.41 7.55
C THR A 20 3.88 8.27 8.34
N LEU A 21 4.64 7.21 8.61
CA LEU A 21 4.14 6.10 9.44
C LEU A 21 4.02 6.55 10.90
N ALA A 22 5.05 7.21 11.43
CA ALA A 22 5.10 7.66 12.83
C ALA A 22 3.93 8.59 13.18
N ILE A 23 3.61 9.56 12.31
CA ILE A 23 2.47 10.46 12.56
C ILE A 23 1.13 9.71 12.48
N ASN A 24 0.97 8.78 11.54
CA ASN A 24 -0.24 7.97 11.40
C ASN A 24 -0.47 7.08 12.62
N GLU A 25 0.57 6.45 13.16
CA GLU A 25 0.50 5.63 14.37
C GLU A 25 0.12 6.46 15.59
N ARG A 26 0.77 7.63 15.76
CA ARG A 26 0.43 8.58 16.82
C ARG A 26 -1.02 9.04 16.73
N SER A 27 -1.49 9.42 15.54
CA SER A 27 -2.90 9.81 15.34
C SER A 27 -3.88 8.68 15.67
N LYS A 28 -3.54 7.43 15.34
CA LYS A 28 -4.35 6.25 15.71
C LYS A 28 -4.36 6.03 17.23
N ALA A 29 -3.23 6.18 17.92
CA ALA A 29 -3.15 6.05 19.37
C ALA A 29 -4.03 7.10 20.08
N LEU A 30 -3.92 8.37 19.71
CA LEU A 30 -4.74 9.45 20.28
C LEU A 30 -6.24 9.23 20.03
N ARG A 31 -6.64 8.67 18.88
CA ARG A 31 -8.03 8.30 18.63
C ARG A 31 -8.53 7.19 19.57
N ARG A 32 -7.69 6.18 19.84
CA ARG A 32 -8.02 5.09 20.78
C ARG A 32 -8.18 5.59 22.22
N GLU A 33 -7.45 6.64 22.59
CA GLU A 33 -7.60 7.34 23.87
C GLU A 33 -8.87 8.22 23.94
N GLY A 34 -9.73 8.19 22.91
CA GLY A 34 -10.97 8.97 22.87
C GLY A 34 -10.81 10.41 22.38
N ARG A 35 -9.61 10.81 21.93
CA ARG A 35 -9.42 12.16 21.38
C ARG A 35 -9.96 12.25 19.96
N LYS A 36 -10.65 13.35 19.66
CA LYS A 36 -11.13 13.66 18.32
C LYS A 36 -9.97 14.09 17.42
N ILE A 37 -9.65 13.28 16.42
CA ILE A 37 -8.56 13.54 15.46
C ILE A 37 -9.09 13.47 14.03
N TYR A 38 -8.92 14.54 13.27
CA TYR A 38 -9.27 14.61 11.84
C TYR A 38 -8.03 14.30 11.00
N GLY A 39 -8.11 13.25 10.19
CA GLY A 39 -6.98 12.82 9.36
C GLY A 39 -7.11 13.42 7.97
N MET A 40 -6.22 14.35 7.62
CA MET A 40 -6.15 14.95 6.28
C MET A 40 -5.07 14.30 5.40
N GLY A 41 -4.28 13.38 5.95
CA GLY A 41 -3.29 12.58 5.21
C GLY A 41 -3.95 11.41 4.48
N LEU A 42 -4.75 11.69 3.44
CA LEU A 42 -5.37 10.66 2.61
C LEU A 42 -4.32 10.00 1.70
N GLY A 43 -3.89 8.79 2.05
CA GLY A 43 -3.03 7.96 1.20
C GLY A 43 -3.80 6.90 0.39
N GLN A 44 -5.08 6.72 0.71
CA GLN A 44 -6.00 5.83 0.01
C GLN A 44 -7.35 6.53 -0.14
N SER A 45 -8.06 6.24 -1.23
CA SER A 45 -9.43 6.73 -1.41
C SER A 45 -10.33 6.20 -0.30
N PRO A 46 -11.18 7.04 0.31
CA PRO A 46 -12.21 6.58 1.26
C PRO A 46 -13.44 6.01 0.56
N PHE A 47 -13.54 6.16 -0.78
CA PHE A 47 -14.68 5.73 -1.55
C PHE A 47 -14.61 4.22 -1.86
N PRO A 48 -15.77 3.55 -1.97
CA PRO A 48 -15.80 2.14 -2.34
C PRO A 48 -15.23 1.93 -3.75
N ILE A 49 -14.69 0.73 -3.99
CA ILE A 49 -14.24 0.31 -5.31
C ILE A 49 -15.48 0.20 -6.23
N PRO A 50 -15.42 0.67 -7.49
CA PRO A 50 -16.53 0.53 -8.44
C PRO A 50 -16.94 -0.94 -8.63
N GLN A 51 -18.25 -1.20 -8.65
CA GLN A 51 -18.80 -2.56 -8.71
C GLN A 51 -18.32 -3.34 -9.95
N SER A 52 -18.18 -2.68 -11.10
CA SER A 52 -17.66 -3.28 -12.33
C SER A 52 -16.26 -3.87 -12.16
N VAL A 53 -15.40 -3.21 -11.38
CA VAL A 53 -14.03 -3.69 -11.08
C VAL A 53 -14.10 -4.90 -10.16
N VAL A 54 -14.97 -4.87 -9.14
CA VAL A 54 -15.19 -5.98 -8.22
C VAL A 54 -15.69 -7.22 -8.96
N ASP A 55 -16.65 -7.06 -9.86
CA ASP A 55 -17.25 -8.18 -10.60
C ASP A 55 -16.28 -8.77 -11.62
N SER A 56 -15.49 -7.94 -12.30
CA SER A 56 -14.43 -8.40 -13.21
C SER A 56 -13.38 -9.24 -12.47
N LEU A 57 -12.97 -8.81 -11.27
CA LEU A 57 -12.05 -9.59 -10.43
C LEU A 57 -12.64 -10.93 -10.03
N LYS A 58 -13.91 -10.96 -9.58
CA LYS A 58 -14.60 -12.22 -9.22
C LYS A 58 -14.66 -13.19 -10.40
N MET A 59 -14.98 -12.68 -11.59
CA MET A 59 -15.08 -13.49 -12.80
C MET A 59 -13.75 -14.18 -13.15
N HIS A 60 -12.63 -13.49 -12.96
CA HIS A 60 -11.30 -14.00 -13.30
C HIS A 60 -10.52 -14.58 -12.11
N ALA A 61 -11.15 -14.73 -10.94
CA ALA A 61 -10.47 -15.22 -9.73
C ALA A 61 -9.96 -16.67 -9.81
N HIS A 62 -10.41 -17.42 -10.82
CA HIS A 62 -9.96 -18.78 -11.08
C HIS A 62 -8.63 -18.83 -11.88
N GLU A 63 -8.23 -17.72 -12.49
CA GLU A 63 -6.97 -17.61 -13.24
C GLU A 63 -5.79 -17.63 -12.26
N LYS A 64 -4.94 -18.66 -12.36
CA LYS A 64 -3.85 -18.93 -11.41
C LYS A 64 -2.46 -18.89 -12.02
N ASP A 65 -2.39 -18.81 -13.34
CA ASP A 65 -1.14 -18.94 -14.08
C ASP A 65 -0.36 -17.62 -14.03
N TYR A 66 0.96 -17.72 -14.12
CA TYR A 66 1.81 -16.54 -14.09
C TYR A 66 1.55 -15.63 -15.30
N LEU A 67 1.42 -14.35 -15.04
CA LEU A 67 1.44 -13.33 -16.08
C LEU A 67 2.88 -13.03 -16.51
N HIS A 68 3.02 -12.41 -17.68
CA HIS A 68 4.28 -11.82 -18.11
C HIS A 68 4.80 -10.83 -17.06
N VAL A 69 6.13 -10.71 -16.92
CA VAL A 69 6.78 -9.78 -15.97
C VAL A 69 6.30 -8.34 -16.15
N GLN A 70 5.97 -7.97 -17.40
CA GLN A 70 5.46 -6.63 -17.75
C GLN A 70 3.96 -6.46 -17.51
N GLY A 71 3.26 -7.48 -17.01
CA GLY A 71 1.81 -7.51 -16.83
C GLY A 71 1.04 -8.04 -18.04
N LEU A 72 -0.29 -7.99 -17.95
CA LEU A 72 -1.20 -8.51 -18.96
C LEU A 72 -1.09 -7.71 -20.27
N PRO A 73 -0.88 -8.35 -21.44
CA PRO A 73 -0.78 -7.64 -22.72
C PRO A 73 -1.97 -6.73 -23.03
N ALA A 74 -3.19 -7.21 -22.80
CA ALA A 74 -4.41 -6.41 -23.03
C ALA A 74 -4.47 -5.16 -22.14
N LEU A 75 -4.04 -5.26 -20.88
CA LEU A 75 -3.97 -4.11 -19.97
C LEU A 75 -2.94 -3.09 -20.45
N ARG A 76 -1.79 -3.55 -20.94
CA ARG A 76 -0.74 -2.67 -21.46
C ARG A 76 -1.22 -1.88 -22.68
N THR A 77 -1.92 -2.53 -23.61
CA THR A 77 -2.52 -1.86 -24.77
C THR A 77 -3.56 -0.83 -24.32
N ALA A 78 -4.48 -1.21 -23.43
CA ALA A 78 -5.52 -0.30 -22.94
C ALA A 78 -4.93 0.95 -22.24
N VAL A 79 -3.86 0.79 -21.45
CA VAL A 79 -3.17 1.92 -20.81
C VAL A 79 -2.48 2.81 -21.86
N ALA A 80 -1.86 2.22 -22.88
CA ALA A 80 -1.22 2.96 -23.95
C ALA A 80 -2.21 3.73 -24.84
N GLU A 81 -3.42 3.20 -25.06
CA GLU A 81 -4.48 3.87 -25.82
C GLU A 81 -5.16 5.00 -25.03
N PHE A 82 -5.13 4.94 -23.70
CA PHE A 82 -5.69 5.99 -22.84
C PHE A 82 -4.82 7.25 -22.75
N HIS A 83 -3.52 7.13 -23.02
CA HIS A 83 -2.52 8.19 -22.92
C HIS A 83 -2.09 8.74 -24.28
#